data_AF-W6P3E2-F1
#
_entry.id   AF-W6P3E2-F1
#
_cell.length_a   1.000
_cell.length_b   1.000
_cell.length_c   1.000
_cell.angle_alpha   90.00
_cell.angle_beta   90.00
_cell.angle_gamma   90.00
#
_symmetry.space_group_name_H-M   'P 1'
#
loop_
_entity.id
_entity.type
_entity.pdbx_description
1 polymer ?
#
loop_
_entity_poly.entity_id
_entity_poly.type
_entity_poly.pdbx_seq_one_letter_code
_entity_poly.pdbx_strand_id
1 'polypeptide(L)'
;MIHIIYAFWLTMQNRKARGSERYAVVDKPKTVEWASQNMLVLGLIVIVGLGLHLFNFWAKMQLPELMHNMGMHADTLTLAYAANGAYHIQQTFSSPVYVVLYLVWLFALWFHLTHGFWSSMQSLGWNNKVWINRWKCISNIYSTIVVLGFALVVVVFFVKTLICGGAC
;
A
#
# COMPACT_ATOMS: atom_id res chain seq x y z
N MET A 1 -4.07 11.87 -4.66
CA MET A 1 -4.36 13.09 -3.88
C MET A 1 -5.87 13.33 -3.71
N ILE A 2 -6.67 13.46 -4.79
CA ILE A 2 -8.13 13.69 -4.71
C ILE A 2 -8.85 12.66 -3.81
N HIS A 3 -8.55 11.38 -3.99
CA HIS A 3 -9.08 10.29 -3.16
C HIS A 3 -8.85 10.50 -1.66
N ILE A 4 -7.66 10.98 -1.27
CA ILE A 4 -7.26 11.15 0.14
C ILE A 4 -8.08 12.29 0.75
N ILE A 5 -8.17 13.43 0.07
CA ILE A 5 -8.95 14.60 0.54
C ILE A 5 -10.42 14.20 0.74
N TYR A 6 -11.01 13.51 -0.23
CA TYR A 6 -12.40 13.05 -0.14
C TYR A 6 -12.60 12.02 0.97
N ALA A 7 -11.65 11.11 1.19
CA ALA A 7 -11.71 10.14 2.28
C ALA A 7 -11.70 10.82 3.67
N PHE A 8 -10.86 11.83 3.88
CA PHE A 8 -10.87 12.61 5.12
C PHE A 8 -12.17 13.40 5.30
N TRP A 9 -12.60 14.09 4.25
CA TRP A 9 -13.85 14.86 4.25
C TRP A 9 -15.06 13.97 4.58
N LEU A 10 -15.18 12.81 3.92
CA LEU A 10 -16.24 11.83 4.17
C LEU A 10 -16.16 11.24 5.58
N THR A 11 -14.95 11.00 6.10
CA THR A 11 -14.77 10.50 7.47
C THR A 11 -15.24 11.54 8.49
N MET A 12 -14.93 12.82 8.27
CA MET A 12 -15.40 13.90 9.13
C MET A 12 -16.93 14.04 9.06
N GLN A 13 -17.53 13.94 7.87
CA GLN A 13 -18.99 13.92 7.72
C GLN A 13 -19.63 12.73 8.42
N ASN A 14 -19.12 11.52 8.21
CA ASN A 14 -19.60 10.30 8.85
C ASN A 14 -19.49 10.38 10.38
N ARG A 15 -18.41 11.00 10.90
CA ARG A 15 -18.23 11.22 12.34
C ARG A 15 -19.22 12.26 12.88
N LYS A 16 -19.47 13.35 12.14
CA LYS A 16 -20.45 14.37 12.50
C LYS A 16 -21.90 13.83 12.45
N ALA A 17 -22.22 13.03 11.45
CA ALA A 17 -23.54 12.42 11.27
C ALA A 17 -23.87 11.35 12.32
N ARG A 18 -22.86 10.73 12.96
CA ARG A 18 -23.05 9.78 14.06
C ARG A 18 -23.44 10.44 15.40
N GLY A 19 -23.38 11.78 15.53
CA GLY A 19 -23.82 12.50 16.73
C GLY A 19 -23.03 12.16 18.02
N SER A 20 -23.55 12.57 19.19
CA SER A 20 -23.01 12.26 20.53
C SER A 20 -23.29 10.83 21.00
N GLU A 21 -24.14 10.10 20.28
CA GLU A 21 -24.57 8.74 20.60
C GLU A 21 -23.52 7.71 20.17
N ARG A 22 -22.38 7.71 20.85
CA ARG A 22 -21.28 6.74 20.61
C ARG A 22 -21.67 5.31 20.99
N TYR A 23 -22.80 5.12 21.71
CA TYR A 23 -23.15 3.87 22.40
C TYR A 23 -24.67 3.55 22.45
N ALA A 24 -25.54 4.15 21.63
CA ALA A 24 -26.98 3.81 21.69
C ALA A 24 -27.28 2.35 21.30
N VAL A 25 -26.39 1.70 20.52
CA VAL A 25 -26.50 0.29 20.16
C VAL A 25 -25.08 -0.30 20.06
N VAL A 26 -24.70 -1.15 21.01
CA VAL A 26 -23.46 -1.94 20.99
C VAL A 26 -23.57 -3.15 20.06
N ASP A 27 -24.77 -3.42 19.55
CA ASP A 27 -25.02 -4.49 18.58
C ASP A 27 -24.35 -4.14 17.25
N LYS A 28 -23.22 -4.81 17.03
CA LYS A 28 -22.53 -4.87 15.74
C LYS A 28 -23.48 -5.53 14.75
N PRO A 29 -23.96 -4.85 13.70
CA PRO A 29 -24.65 -5.52 12.63
C PRO A 29 -23.67 -6.53 12.03
N LYS A 30 -24.02 -7.83 11.99
CA LYS A 30 -23.20 -8.92 11.42
C LYS A 30 -22.79 -8.69 9.95
N THR A 31 -23.31 -7.65 9.32
CA THR A 31 -23.15 -7.31 7.91
C THR A 31 -22.02 -6.31 7.62
N VAL A 32 -21.38 -5.71 8.63
CA VAL A 32 -20.33 -4.69 8.41
C VAL A 32 -18.95 -5.32 8.55
N GLU A 33 -18.21 -5.42 7.45
CA GLU A 33 -16.86 -5.97 7.44
C GLU A 33 -15.87 -5.09 8.24
N TRP A 34 -15.00 -5.72 9.02
CA TRP A 34 -14.04 -5.05 9.91
C TRP A 34 -13.14 -4.05 9.18
N ALA A 35 -12.72 -4.38 7.96
CA ALA A 35 -11.84 -3.47 7.24
C ALA A 35 -12.59 -2.18 6.86
N SER A 36 -13.88 -2.23 6.51
CA SER A 36 -14.71 -1.04 6.26
C SER A 36 -14.72 -0.08 7.46
N GLN A 37 -14.75 -0.63 8.67
CA GLN A 37 -14.73 0.16 9.91
C GLN A 37 -13.37 0.83 10.17
N ASN A 38 -12.29 0.22 9.69
CA ASN A 38 -10.91 0.67 9.89
C ASN A 38 -10.28 1.27 8.61
N MET A 39 -11.08 1.57 7.58
CA MET A 39 -10.58 2.04 6.26
C MET A 39 -9.71 3.29 6.35
N LEU A 40 -10.02 4.22 7.28
CA LEU A 40 -9.19 5.42 7.50
C LEU A 40 -7.81 5.04 8.04
N VAL A 41 -7.76 4.14 9.04
CA VAL A 41 -6.51 3.69 9.67
C VAL A 41 -5.67 2.92 8.66
N LEU A 42 -6.29 2.00 7.91
CA LEU A 42 -5.64 1.28 6.82
C LEU A 42 -5.11 2.25 5.74
N GLY A 43 -5.89 3.26 5.38
CA GLY A 43 -5.47 4.31 4.44
C GLY A 43 -4.26 5.12 4.92
N LEU A 44 -4.21 5.47 6.21
CA LEU A 44 -3.05 6.13 6.82
C LEU A 44 -1.80 5.25 6.78
N ILE A 45 -1.92 3.97 7.15
CA ILE A 45 -0.81 3.01 7.06
C ILE A 45 -0.31 2.90 5.62
N VAL A 46 -1.24 2.85 4.64
CA VAL A 46 -0.89 2.80 3.22
C VAL A 46 -0.10 4.05 2.79
N ILE A 47 -0.52 5.25 3.23
CA ILE A 47 0.20 6.50 2.91
C ILE A 47 1.61 6.50 3.51
N VAL A 48 1.77 6.11 4.78
CA VAL A 48 3.09 6.07 5.43
C VAL A 48 4.01 5.07 4.73
N GLY A 49 3.53 3.86 4.45
CA GLY A 49 4.35 2.87 3.75
C GLY A 49 4.63 3.24 2.29
N LEU A 50 3.72 3.96 1.62
CA LEU A 50 3.99 4.53 0.29
C LEU A 50 5.10 5.59 0.35
N GLY A 51 5.10 6.44 1.37
CA GLY A 51 6.18 7.41 1.60
C GLY A 51 7.53 6.71 1.82
N LEU A 52 7.56 5.68 2.68
CA LEU A 52 8.74 4.83 2.90
C LEU A 52 9.21 4.17 1.59
N HIS A 53 8.28 3.64 0.80
CA HIS A 53 8.55 3.01 -0.49
C HIS A 53 9.16 3.98 -1.49
N LEU A 54 8.57 5.18 -1.64
CA LEU A 54 9.09 6.20 -2.53
C LEU A 54 10.47 6.69 -2.09
N PHE A 55 10.72 6.83 -0.78
CA PHE A 55 12.03 7.22 -0.27
C PHE A 55 13.10 6.15 -0.50
N ASN A 56 12.78 4.88 -0.24
CA ASN A 56 13.75 3.78 -0.34
C ASN A 56 14.08 3.39 -1.78
N PHE A 57 13.12 3.51 -2.71
CA PHE A 57 13.30 3.08 -4.10
C PHE A 57 13.24 4.24 -5.08
N TRP A 58 12.10 4.90 -5.20
CA TRP A 58 11.88 5.92 -6.23
C TRP A 58 12.88 7.08 -6.13
N ALA A 59 13.11 7.63 -4.93
CA ALA A 59 14.01 8.74 -4.73
C ALA A 59 15.47 8.36 -5.04
N LYS A 60 15.89 7.14 -4.67
CA LYS A 60 17.25 6.65 -4.94
C LYS A 60 17.50 6.35 -6.42
N MET A 61 16.47 5.97 -7.16
CA MET A 61 16.58 5.65 -8.58
C MET A 61 16.39 6.88 -9.48
N GLN A 62 15.39 7.71 -9.20
CA GLN A 62 14.95 8.79 -10.10
C GLN A 62 15.59 10.14 -9.81
N LEU A 63 15.97 10.46 -8.56
CA LEU A 63 16.63 11.74 -8.27
C LEU A 63 18.04 11.83 -8.91
N PRO A 64 18.89 10.79 -8.87
CA PRO A 64 20.20 10.84 -9.54
C PRO A 64 20.06 11.03 -11.06
N GLU A 65 19.07 10.37 -11.68
CA GLU A 65 18.77 10.52 -13.11
C GLU A 65 18.29 11.95 -13.44
N LEU A 66 17.42 12.52 -12.61
CA LEU A 66 16.94 13.89 -12.77
C LEU A 66 18.08 14.92 -12.59
N MET A 67 18.94 14.75 -11.58
CA MET A 67 20.07 15.64 -11.32
C MET A 67 21.10 15.61 -12.46
N HIS A 68 21.36 14.43 -13.03
CA HIS A 68 22.21 14.27 -14.21
C HIS A 68 21.65 15.02 -15.42
N ASN A 69 20.34 14.85 -15.70
CA ASN A 69 19.65 15.54 -16.79
C ASN A 69 19.58 17.07 -16.60
N MET A 70 19.69 17.55 -15.36
CA MET A 70 19.73 18.98 -15.01
C MET A 70 21.14 19.59 -15.06
N GLY A 71 22.14 18.89 -15.58
CA GLY A 71 23.50 19.42 -15.75
C GLY A 71 24.35 19.43 -14.48
N MET A 72 23.85 18.85 -13.38
CA MET A 72 24.70 18.53 -12.23
C MET A 72 25.32 17.16 -12.50
N HIS A 73 26.59 17.14 -12.91
CA HIS A 73 27.31 15.94 -13.30
C HIS A 73 27.33 14.88 -12.18
N ALA A 74 26.29 14.03 -12.12
CA ALA A 74 26.37 12.75 -11.44
C ALA A 74 27.29 11.86 -12.28
N ASP A 75 28.31 11.29 -11.63
CA ASP A 75 29.27 10.41 -12.29
C ASP A 75 28.55 9.19 -12.92
N THR A 76 29.11 8.63 -13.98
CA THR A 76 28.54 7.49 -14.72
C THR A 76 28.34 6.25 -13.85
N LEU A 77 29.17 6.04 -12.82
CA LEU A 77 29.04 4.98 -11.83
C LEU A 77 27.81 5.21 -10.93
N THR A 78 27.56 6.46 -10.51
CA THR A 78 26.37 6.84 -9.74
C THR A 78 25.09 6.59 -10.53
N LEU A 79 25.10 6.84 -11.85
CA LEU A 79 23.96 6.59 -12.73
C LEU A 79 23.72 5.09 -12.98
N ALA A 80 24.78 4.32 -13.18
CA ALA A 80 24.71 2.86 -13.30
C ALA A 80 24.20 2.20 -12.01
N TYR A 81 24.57 2.75 -10.84
CA TYR A 81 24.11 2.29 -9.54
C TYR A 81 22.62 2.58 -9.32
N ALA A 82 22.15 3.79 -9.66
CA ALA A 82 20.75 4.19 -9.59
C ALA A 82 19.84 3.37 -10.53
N ALA A 83 20.36 2.96 -11.69
CA ALA A 83 19.65 2.09 -12.64
C ALA A 83 19.50 0.65 -12.12
N ASN A 84 20.30 0.23 -11.15
CA ASN A 84 20.29 -1.14 -10.62
C ASN A 84 19.24 -1.31 -9.50
N GLY A 85 17.95 -1.29 -9.88
CA GLY A 85 16.84 -1.42 -8.92
C GLY A 85 16.90 -2.69 -8.06
N ALA A 86 17.43 -3.80 -8.59
CA ALA A 86 17.59 -5.05 -7.84
C ALA A 86 18.55 -4.91 -6.66
N TYR A 87 19.59 -4.09 -6.81
CA TYR A 87 20.54 -3.81 -5.75
C TYR A 87 19.90 -3.02 -4.60
N HIS A 88 19.08 -2.01 -4.90
CA HIS A 88 18.35 -1.26 -3.86
C HIS A 88 17.34 -2.12 -3.09
N ILE A 89 16.69 -3.07 -3.78
CA ILE A 89 15.81 -4.07 -3.17
C ILE A 89 16.62 -4.95 -2.22
N GLN A 90 17.75 -5.48 -2.66
CA GLN A 90 18.62 -6.32 -1.84
C GLN A 90 19.11 -5.58 -0.59
N GLN A 91 19.65 -4.36 -0.73
CA GLN A 91 20.10 -3.57 0.42
C GLN A 91 18.98 -3.27 1.42
N THR A 92 17.80 -2.89 0.93
CA THR A 92 16.67 -2.51 1.80
C THR A 92 16.16 -3.72 2.56
N PHE A 93 15.99 -4.87 1.87
CA PHE A 93 15.47 -6.09 2.49
C PHE A 93 16.51 -6.93 3.20
N SER A 94 17.80 -6.56 3.16
CA SER A 94 18.80 -7.15 4.05
C SER A 94 18.58 -6.81 5.52
N SER A 95 17.91 -5.70 5.83
CA SER A 95 17.50 -5.38 7.21
C SER A 95 16.17 -6.04 7.56
N PRO A 96 16.11 -6.89 8.59
CA PRO A 96 14.87 -7.54 9.03
C PRO A 96 13.76 -6.53 9.41
N VAL A 97 14.16 -5.34 9.87
CA VAL A 97 13.22 -4.28 10.26
C VAL A 97 12.40 -3.81 9.05
N TYR A 98 13.05 -3.55 7.92
CA TYR A 98 12.34 -3.14 6.70
C TYR A 98 11.46 -4.27 6.17
N VAL A 99 11.88 -5.53 6.26
CA VAL A 99 11.06 -6.68 5.86
C VAL A 99 9.75 -6.71 6.65
N VAL A 100 9.81 -6.62 7.98
CA VAL A 100 8.61 -6.63 8.83
C VAL A 100 7.71 -5.42 8.52
N LEU A 101 8.28 -4.22 8.42
CA LEU A 101 7.52 -3.00 8.10
C LEU A 101 6.80 -3.12 6.75
N TYR A 102 7.46 -3.63 5.72
CA TYR A 102 6.86 -3.80 4.40
C TYR A 102 5.80 -4.91 4.38
N LEU A 103 5.98 -6.01 5.10
CA LEU A 103 4.96 -7.06 5.20
C LEU A 103 3.69 -6.55 5.91
N VAL A 104 3.84 -5.80 7.01
CA VAL A 104 2.72 -5.15 7.70
C VAL A 104 2.01 -4.16 6.78
N TRP A 105 2.78 -3.36 6.04
CA TRP A 105 2.23 -2.41 5.07
C TRP A 105 1.48 -3.11 3.93
N LEU A 106 2.04 -4.18 3.34
CA LEU A 106 1.41 -4.98 2.29
C LEU A 106 0.12 -5.64 2.79
N PHE A 107 0.09 -6.10 4.04
CA PHE A 107 -1.11 -6.64 4.66
C PHE A 107 -2.20 -5.57 4.85
N ALA A 108 -1.83 -4.37 5.29
CA ALA A 108 -2.76 -3.24 5.36
C ALA A 108 -3.27 -2.82 3.96
N LEU A 109 -2.39 -2.84 2.96
CA LEU A 109 -2.71 -2.57 1.56
C LEU A 109 -3.67 -3.62 0.99
N TRP A 110 -3.50 -4.90 1.34
CA TRP A 110 -4.42 -5.97 0.93
C TRP A 110 -5.84 -5.72 1.41
N PHE A 111 -6.03 -5.37 2.68
CA PHE A 111 -7.35 -4.99 3.19
C PHE A 111 -7.86 -3.72 2.52
N HIS A 112 -7.01 -2.70 2.36
CA HIS A 112 -7.42 -1.44 1.72
C HIS A 112 -7.90 -1.66 0.28
N LEU A 113 -7.17 -2.44 -0.53
CA LEU A 113 -7.52 -2.77 -1.92
C LEU A 113 -8.76 -3.67 -2.01
N THR A 114 -8.84 -4.69 -1.16
CA THR A 114 -9.96 -5.64 -1.15
C THR A 114 -11.30 -4.94 -0.93
N HIS A 115 -11.33 -3.84 -0.19
CA HIS A 115 -12.54 -3.03 -0.06
C HIS A 115 -12.60 -1.86 -1.04
N GLY A 116 -11.48 -1.18 -1.25
CA GLY A 116 -11.40 0.01 -2.09
C GLY A 116 -11.77 -0.26 -3.55
N PHE A 117 -11.41 -1.43 -4.07
CA PHE A 117 -11.67 -1.78 -5.47
C PHE A 117 -13.16 -2.01 -5.75
N TRP A 118 -13.88 -2.83 -4.96
CA TRP A 118 -15.33 -2.96 -5.20
C TRP A 118 -16.10 -1.69 -4.82
N SER A 119 -15.65 -0.95 -3.80
CA SER A 119 -16.25 0.31 -3.39
C SER A 119 -16.15 1.38 -4.47
N SER A 120 -15.03 1.45 -5.20
CA SER A 120 -14.87 2.40 -6.30
C SER A 120 -15.81 2.07 -7.47
N MET A 121 -15.98 0.79 -7.79
CA MET A 121 -16.95 0.35 -8.80
C MET A 121 -18.39 0.72 -8.43
N GLN A 122 -18.73 0.68 -7.14
CA GLN A 122 -20.01 1.19 -6.65
C GLN A 122 -20.14 2.70 -6.85
N SER A 123 -19.11 3.49 -6.51
CA SER A 123 -19.09 4.95 -6.69
C SER A 123 -19.16 5.38 -8.15
N LEU A 124 -18.59 4.60 -9.07
CA LEU A 124 -18.67 4.82 -10.52
C LEU A 124 -20.04 4.48 -11.11
N GLY A 125 -20.98 3.97 -10.29
CA GLY A 125 -22.34 3.65 -10.72
C GLY A 125 -22.51 2.22 -11.27
N TRP A 126 -21.45 1.41 -11.29
CA TRP A 126 -21.54 -0.02 -11.66
C TRP A 126 -22.04 -0.86 -10.48
N ASN A 127 -23.23 -0.52 -9.98
CA ASN A 127 -23.87 -1.22 -8.88
C ASN A 127 -25.19 -1.86 -9.36
N ASN A 128 -25.27 -3.19 -9.26
CA ASN A 128 -26.54 -3.90 -9.23
C ASN A 128 -26.42 -5.09 -8.26
N LYS A 129 -27.55 -5.67 -7.84
CA LYS A 129 -27.57 -6.75 -6.82
C LYS A 129 -26.73 -7.98 -7.21
N VAL A 130 -26.52 -8.23 -8.50
CA VAL A 130 -25.70 -9.32 -9.04
C VAL A 130 -24.22 -8.90 -9.13
N TRP A 131 -23.95 -7.73 -9.72
CA TRP A 131 -22.59 -7.25 -9.96
C TRP A 131 -21.87 -6.85 -8.69
N ILE A 132 -22.55 -6.36 -7.65
CA ILE A 132 -21.88 -5.99 -6.39
C ILE A 132 -21.23 -7.21 -5.73
N ASN A 133 -21.88 -8.37 -5.78
CA ASN A 133 -21.33 -9.62 -5.25
C ASN A 133 -20.17 -10.12 -6.11
N ARG A 134 -20.23 -9.93 -7.43
CA ARG A 134 -19.12 -10.25 -8.34
C ARG A 134 -17.93 -9.34 -8.11
N TRP A 135 -18.15 -8.05 -7.95
CA TRP A 135 -17.09 -7.07 -7.68
C TRP A 135 -16.38 -7.36 -6.37
N LYS A 136 -17.11 -7.75 -5.32
CA LYS A 136 -16.49 -8.20 -4.06
C LYS A 136 -15.58 -9.41 -4.25
N CYS A 137 -16.04 -10.42 -5.00
CA CYS A 137 -15.23 -11.60 -5.33
C CYS A 137 -13.98 -11.23 -6.15
N ILE A 138 -14.16 -10.47 -7.23
CA ILE A 138 -13.06 -10.02 -8.10
C ILE A 138 -12.06 -9.19 -7.29
N SER A 139 -12.54 -8.28 -6.46
CA SER A 139 -11.73 -7.42 -5.59
C SER A 139 -10.84 -8.25 -4.68
N ASN A 140 -11.39 -9.29 -4.05
CA ASN A 140 -10.64 -10.18 -3.17
C ASN A 140 -9.57 -10.97 -3.93
N ILE A 141 -9.91 -11.54 -5.09
CA ILE A 141 -8.96 -12.31 -5.92
C ILE A 141 -7.83 -11.39 -6.42
N TYR A 142 -8.19 -10.26 -7.03
CA TYR A 142 -7.25 -9.29 -7.57
C TYR A 142 -6.28 -8.77 -6.50
N SER A 143 -6.82 -8.31 -5.37
CA SER A 143 -6.01 -7.75 -4.28
C SER A 143 -5.08 -8.80 -3.69
N THR A 144 -5.54 -10.04 -3.56
CA THR A 144 -4.72 -11.16 -3.06
C THR A 144 -3.57 -11.47 -4.00
N ILE A 145 -3.82 -11.60 -5.31
CA ILE A 145 -2.77 -11.89 -6.29
C ILE A 145 -1.72 -10.77 -6.31
N VAL A 146 -2.14 -9.52 -6.39
CA VAL A 146 -1.23 -8.37 -6.43
C VAL A 146 -0.35 -8.32 -5.18
N VAL A 147 -0.96 -8.41 -3.99
CA VAL A 147 -0.20 -8.32 -2.74
C VAL A 147 0.70 -9.54 -2.53
N LEU A 148 0.26 -10.75 -2.86
CA LEU A 148 1.12 -11.93 -2.79
C LEU A 148 2.31 -11.82 -3.75
N GLY A 149 2.11 -11.29 -4.95
CA GLY A 149 3.20 -11.04 -5.90
C GLY A 149 4.28 -10.12 -5.31
N PHE A 150 3.89 -9.01 -4.70
CA PHE A 150 4.84 -8.09 -4.05
C PHE A 150 5.42 -8.65 -2.74
N ALA A 151 4.64 -9.38 -1.95
CA ALA A 151 5.12 -10.03 -0.73
C ALA A 151 6.17 -11.10 -1.04
N LEU A 152 6.00 -11.85 -2.13
CA LEU A 152 6.97 -12.82 -2.61
C LEU A 152 8.32 -12.16 -2.87
N VAL A 153 8.36 -10.98 -3.50
CA VAL A 153 9.60 -10.22 -3.74
C VAL A 153 10.31 -9.93 -2.41
N VAL A 154 9.60 -9.40 -1.42
CA VAL A 154 10.16 -9.09 -0.10
C VAL A 154 10.75 -10.34 0.56
N VAL A 155 10.02 -11.45 0.56
CA VAL A 155 10.43 -12.70 1.20
C VAL A 155 11.62 -13.32 0.48
N VAL A 156 11.60 -13.41 -0.86
CA VAL A 156 12.68 -14.03 -1.64
C VAL A 156 14.00 -13.29 -1.44
N PHE A 157 13.99 -11.95 -1.48
CA PHE A 157 15.20 -11.16 -1.28
C PHE A 157 15.72 -11.26 0.15
N PHE A 158 14.84 -11.27 1.16
CA PHE A 158 15.25 -11.49 2.54
C PHE A 158 15.87 -12.87 2.76
N VAL A 159 15.25 -13.93 2.23
CA VAL A 159 15.76 -15.30 2.32
C VAL A 159 17.12 -15.41 1.64
N LYS A 160 17.32 -14.77 0.47
CA LYS A 160 18.64 -14.69 -0.18
C LYS A 160 19.69 -14.07 0.74
N THR A 161 19.38 -12.98 1.44
CA THR A 161 20.31 -12.37 2.39
C THR A 161 20.70 -13.32 3.53
N LEU A 162 19.75 -14.10 4.05
CA LEU A 162 20.00 -15.06 5.13
C LEU A 162 20.88 -16.23 4.67
N ILE A 163 20.64 -16.75 3.46
CA ILE A 163 21.41 -17.86 2.89
C ILE A 163 22.85 -17.41 2.56
N CYS A 164 23.02 -16.16 2.14
CA CYS A 164 24.32 -15.60 1.77
C CYS A 164 25.10 -14.95 2.94
N GLY A 165 24.65 -15.06 4.19
CA GLY A 165 25.40 -14.60 5.36
C GLY A 165 25.66 -13.09 5.41
N GLY A 166 24.78 -12.27 4.85
CA GLY A 166 24.90 -10.79 4.89
C GLY A 166 25.98 -10.17 3.98
N ALA A 167 26.64 -10.98 3.13
CA ALA A 167 27.76 -10.54 2.29
C ALA A 167 27.45 -10.53 0.77
N CYS A 168 26.19 -10.31 0.39
CA CYS A 168 25.79 -10.14 -1.02
C CYS A 168 25.04 -8.82 -1.23
#